data_AF-A0A554MH49-F1
#
_entry.id   AF-A0A554MH49-F1
#
_cell.length_a   1.000
_cell.length_b   1.000
_cell.length_c   1.000
_cell.angle_alpha   90.00
_cell.angle_beta   90.00
_cell.angle_gamma   90.00
#
_symmetry.space_group_name_H-M   'P 1'
#
loop_
_entity.id
_entity.type
_entity.pdbx_description
1 polymer ?
#
loop_
_entity_poly.entity_id
_entity_poly.type
_entity_poly.pdbx_seq_one_letter_code
_entity_poly.pdbx_strand_id
1 'polypeptide(L)'
;MILQDTEGLWELPGGRTEKSEIHKDLREILAREAKEELGEALQYEIGPIFHAWIRKPDPIKDTKSQYRDNDFCIFLVGFQCAYQKGEIQLSPEHQAFKWITKEEVDSIEFENTYKEAVQYYFQGYPY
;
A
#
# COMPACT_ATOMS: atom_id res chain seq x y z
N MET A 1 4.98 8.06 -1.14
CA MET A 1 6.04 7.05 -1.35
C MET A 1 5.40 5.80 -1.89
N ILE A 2 6.10 5.07 -2.75
CA ILE A 2 5.70 3.77 -3.31
C ILE A 2 6.84 2.78 -3.12
N LEU A 3 6.51 1.49 -3.03
CA LEU A 3 7.46 0.37 -2.91
C LEU A 3 7.44 -0.44 -4.19
N GLN A 4 8.56 -1.07 -4.54
CA GLN A 4 8.65 -2.01 -5.66
C GLN A 4 8.79 -3.42 -5.11
N ASP A 5 7.88 -4.31 -5.51
CA ASP A 5 7.96 -5.72 -5.19
C ASP A 5 9.12 -6.42 -5.93
N THR A 6 9.35 -7.69 -5.63
CA THR A 6 10.38 -8.51 -6.28
C THR A 6 10.09 -8.82 -7.76
N GLU A 7 8.86 -8.62 -8.24
CA GLU A 7 8.46 -8.80 -9.64
C GLU A 7 8.65 -7.52 -10.48
N GLY A 8 8.96 -6.39 -9.82
CA GLY A 8 9.23 -5.11 -10.46
C GLY A 8 8.03 -4.17 -10.52
N LEU A 9 6.88 -4.56 -9.95
CA LEU A 9 5.67 -3.76 -9.92
C LEU A 9 5.64 -2.86 -8.69
N TRP A 10 5.04 -1.68 -8.85
CA TRP A 10 5.00 -0.68 -7.78
C TRP A 10 3.66 -0.67 -7.03
N GLU A 11 3.71 -0.49 -5.71
CA GLU A 11 2.56 -0.46 -4.82
C GLU A 11 2.70 0.56 -3.68
N LEU A 12 1.64 0.70 -2.87
CA LEU A 12 1.68 1.51 -1.65
C LEU A 12 2.19 0.65 -0.48
N PRO A 13 2.97 1.23 0.46
CA PRO A 13 3.29 0.54 1.71
C PRO A 13 2.03 0.15 2.48
N GLY A 14 2.04 -1.03 3.09
CA GLY A 14 0.96 -1.59 3.88
C GLY A 14 0.72 -3.05 3.54
N GLY A 15 -0.16 -3.69 4.31
CA GLY A 15 -0.39 -5.10 4.15
C GLY A 15 -1.74 -5.57 4.65
N ARG A 16 -1.86 -6.89 4.73
CA ARG A 16 -3.13 -7.56 5.01
C ARG A 16 -3.50 -7.40 6.49
N THR A 17 -4.78 -7.09 6.74
CA THR A 17 -5.33 -7.27 8.09
C THR A 17 -5.36 -8.75 8.46
N GLU A 18 -4.60 -9.13 9.48
CA GLU A 18 -4.56 -10.50 9.96
C GLU A 18 -5.85 -10.89 10.69
N LYS A 19 -6.18 -12.19 10.71
CA LYS A 19 -7.42 -12.68 11.35
C LYS A 19 -7.51 -12.32 12.82
N SER A 20 -6.38 -12.27 13.51
CA SER A 20 -6.27 -11.88 14.91
C SER A 20 -6.44 -10.37 15.12
N GLU A 21 -6.42 -9.55 14.06
CA GLU A 21 -6.42 -8.08 14.13
C GLU A 21 -7.75 -7.45 13.74
N ILE A 22 -8.75 -8.24 13.36
CA ILE A 22 -10.07 -7.75 12.90
C ILE A 22 -10.80 -6.85 13.90
N HIS A 23 -10.37 -6.81 15.16
CA HIS A 23 -10.92 -6.00 16.23
C HIS A 23 -10.07 -4.75 16.55
N LYS A 24 -8.91 -4.59 15.91
CA LYS A 24 -8.02 -3.45 16.11
C LYS A 24 -8.40 -2.28 15.19
N ASP A 25 -7.93 -1.09 15.55
CA ASP A 25 -8.02 0.08 14.66
C ASP A 25 -7.13 -0.13 13.42
N LEU A 26 -7.61 0.27 12.24
CA LEU A 26 -6.87 0.16 10.99
C LEU A 26 -5.52 0.88 11.03
N ARG A 27 -5.39 1.94 11.83
CA ARG A 27 -4.12 2.67 12.02
C ARG A 27 -3.10 1.84 12.80
N GLU A 28 -3.55 1.02 13.74
CA GLU A 28 -2.65 0.10 14.46
C GLU A 28 -2.11 -0.98 13.53
N ILE A 29 -2.98 -1.51 12.66
CA ILE A 29 -2.58 -2.49 11.63
C ILE A 29 -1.60 -1.85 10.65
N LEU A 30 -1.92 -0.66 10.12
CA LEU A 30 -1.01 0.07 9.24
C LEU A 30 0.33 0.40 9.92
N ALA A 31 0.32 0.72 11.21
CA ALA A 31 1.55 0.98 11.95
C ALA A 31 2.43 -0.27 12.09
N ARG A 32 1.83 -1.45 12.28
CA ARG A 32 2.55 -2.72 12.26
C ARG A 32 3.15 -2.99 10.88
N GLU A 33 2.36 -2.92 9.82
CA GLU A 33 2.80 -3.18 8.44
C GLU A 33 3.92 -2.23 8.02
N ALA A 34 3.76 -0.92 8.25
CA ALA A 34 4.79 0.06 7.93
C ALA A 34 6.09 -0.18 8.71
N LYS A 35 6.01 -0.68 9.95
CA LYS A 35 7.20 -1.06 10.72
C LYS A 35 7.91 -2.27 10.13
N GLU A 36 7.14 -3.26 9.67
CA GLU A 36 7.64 -4.48 9.03
C GLU A 36 8.31 -4.17 7.68
N GLU A 37 7.68 -3.31 6.86
CA GLU A 37 8.13 -2.97 5.51
C GLU A 37 9.19 -1.86 5.46
N LEU A 38 9.16 -0.89 6.37
CA LEU A 38 9.95 0.35 6.29
C LEU A 38 10.93 0.55 7.46
N GLY A 39 10.90 -0.34 8.45
CA GLY A 39 11.81 -0.36 9.59
C GLY A 39 11.34 0.45 10.81
N GLU A 40 11.86 0.09 11.98
CA GLU A 40 11.43 0.67 13.27
C GLU A 40 11.85 2.13 13.51
N ALA A 41 12.86 2.60 12.77
CA ALA A 41 13.41 3.95 12.94
C ALA A 41 12.55 5.04 12.27
N LEU A 42 11.64 4.64 11.38
CA LEU A 42 10.79 5.55 10.61
C LEU A 42 9.77 6.24 11.53
N GLN A 43 9.70 7.57 11.45
CA GLN A 43 8.71 8.38 12.15
C GLN A 43 7.82 9.10 11.15
N TYR A 44 6.52 8.97 11.35
CA TYR A 44 5.48 9.51 10.49
C TYR A 44 4.18 9.68 11.27
N GLU A 45 3.28 10.51 10.76
CA GLU A 45 1.91 10.64 11.27
C GLU A 45 0.92 9.96 10.33
N ILE A 46 -0.02 9.20 10.90
CA ILE A 46 -1.14 8.61 10.15
C ILE A 46 -2.33 9.56 10.23
N GLY A 47 -2.66 10.17 9.09
CA GLY A 47 -3.76 11.11 8.91
C GLY A 47 -5.09 10.45 8.56
N PRO A 48 -5.96 11.16 7.82
CA PRO A 48 -7.26 10.63 7.41
C PRO A 48 -7.13 9.59 6.30
N ILE A 49 -8.21 8.83 6.09
CA ILE A 49 -8.38 7.98 4.92
C ILE A 49 -8.48 8.88 3.69
N PHE A 50 -7.64 8.64 2.67
CA PHE A 50 -7.76 9.31 1.38
C PHE A 50 -8.48 8.48 0.34
N HIS A 51 -8.63 7.18 0.49
CA HIS A 51 -9.38 6.38 -0.47
C HIS A 51 -9.75 5.03 0.13
N ALA A 52 -10.86 4.47 -0.31
CA ALA A 52 -11.22 3.09 -0.06
C ALA A 52 -11.68 2.48 -1.38
N TRP A 53 -11.11 1.35 -1.76
CA TRP A 53 -11.38 0.73 -3.05
C TRP A 53 -11.38 -0.79 -2.96
N ILE A 54 -11.85 -1.42 -4.03
CA ILE A 54 -11.96 -2.87 -4.13
C ILE A 54 -11.06 -3.34 -5.26
N ARG A 55 -10.21 -4.31 -4.96
CA ARG A 55 -9.45 -5.10 -5.94
C ARG A 55 -10.06 -6.49 -6.01
N LYS A 56 -10.18 -7.03 -7.22
CA LYS A 56 -10.44 -8.46 -7.44
C LYS A 56 -9.12 -9.14 -7.80
N PRO A 57 -8.82 -10.32 -7.23
CA PRO A 57 -7.68 -11.09 -7.67
C PRO A 57 -7.78 -11.39 -9.18
N ASP A 58 -6.66 -11.27 -9.89
CA ASP A 58 -6.56 -11.66 -11.30
C ASP A 58 -6.38 -13.19 -11.38
N PRO A 59 -7.31 -13.94 -11.97
CA PRO A 59 -7.24 -15.41 -11.96
C PRO A 59 -6.03 -15.99 -12.73
N ILE A 60 -5.36 -15.18 -13.55
CA ILE A 60 -4.19 -15.57 -14.33
C ILE A 60 -2.89 -15.15 -13.61
N LYS A 61 -2.86 -13.96 -13.01
CA LYS A 61 -1.65 -13.41 -12.37
C LYS A 61 -1.55 -13.78 -10.88
N ASP A 62 -2.66 -13.76 -10.15
CA ASP A 62 -2.71 -14.03 -8.71
C ASP A 62 -2.78 -15.55 -8.44
N THR A 63 -1.70 -16.26 -8.75
CA THR A 63 -1.64 -17.73 -8.63
C THR A 63 -1.38 -18.23 -7.20
N LYS A 64 -1.18 -17.33 -6.23
CA LYS A 64 -0.95 -17.71 -4.82
C LYS A 64 -2.15 -18.53 -4.31
N SER A 65 -1.88 -19.56 -3.51
CA SER A 65 -2.91 -20.52 -3.08
C SER A 65 -4.10 -19.89 -2.38
N GLN A 66 -3.90 -18.75 -1.71
CA GLN A 66 -4.97 -17.95 -1.08
C GLN A 66 -5.96 -17.33 -2.07
N TYR A 67 -5.62 -17.23 -3.36
CA TYR A 67 -6.46 -16.66 -4.42
C TYR A 67 -7.11 -17.75 -5.29
N ARG A 68 -6.91 -19.04 -5.01
CA ARG A 68 -7.23 -20.15 -5.92
C ARG A 68 -8.70 -20.24 -6.36
N ASP A 69 -9.63 -19.85 -5.49
CA ASP A 69 -11.08 -19.87 -5.78
C ASP A 69 -11.60 -18.53 -6.32
N ASN A 70 -10.82 -17.45 -6.27
CA ASN A 70 -11.06 -16.08 -6.79
C ASN A 70 -12.43 -15.43 -6.49
N ASP A 71 -13.33 -16.08 -5.73
CA ASP A 71 -14.67 -15.58 -5.40
C ASP A 71 -14.65 -14.70 -4.14
N PHE A 72 -13.74 -13.74 -4.12
CA PHE A 72 -13.69 -12.73 -3.07
C PHE A 72 -13.14 -11.41 -3.60
N CYS A 73 -13.44 -10.35 -2.86
CA CYS A 73 -12.93 -9.01 -3.10
C CYS A 73 -11.96 -8.65 -1.99
N ILE A 74 -10.85 -8.00 -2.37
CA ILE A 74 -9.92 -7.39 -1.43
C ILE A 74 -10.38 -5.94 -1.26
N PHE A 75 -10.71 -5.57 -0.03
CA PHE A 75 -11.03 -4.20 0.34
C PHE A 75 -9.78 -3.50 0.86
N LEU A 76 -9.38 -2.41 0.21
CA LEU A 76 -8.20 -1.62 0.55
C LEU A 76 -8.62 -0.27 1.09
N VAL A 77 -7.88 0.22 2.10
CA VAL A 77 -8.09 1.53 2.72
C VAL A 77 -6.75 2.25 2.75
N GLY A 78 -6.66 3.36 2.02
CA GLY A 78 -5.47 4.19 1.94
C GLY A 78 -5.53 5.35 2.94
N PHE A 79 -4.45 5.54 3.71
CA PHE A 79 -4.29 6.64 4.65
C PHE A 79 -3.29 7.68 4.13
N GLN A 80 -3.55 8.96 4.40
CA GLN A 80 -2.54 9.99 4.19
C GLN A 80 -1.53 9.90 5.31
N CYS A 81 -0.26 9.66 4.98
CA CYS A 81 0.82 9.61 5.96
C CYS A 81 1.82 10.74 5.72
N ALA A 82 2.21 11.44 6.78
CA ALA A 82 3.20 12.50 6.73
C ALA A 82 4.53 11.97 7.28
N TYR A 83 5.54 11.82 6.42
CA TYR A 83 6.89 11.50 6.87
C TYR A 83 7.45 12.63 7.74
N GLN A 84 8.08 12.28 8.85
CA GLN A 84 8.73 13.23 9.73
C GLN A 84 10.25 13.10 9.70
N LYS A 85 10.78 11.90 10.00
CA LYS A 85 12.23 11.61 10.04
C LYS A 85 12.48 10.10 10.12
N GLY A 86 13.76 9.72 10.11
CA GLY A 86 14.19 8.33 10.22
C GLY A 86 14.57 7.74 8.87
N GLU A 87 15.40 6.70 8.90
CA GLU A 87 15.83 5.97 7.72
C GLU A 87 14.79 4.90 7.36
N ILE A 88 14.54 4.74 6.06
CA ILE A 88 13.70 3.66 5.53
C ILE A 88 14.58 2.43 5.36
N GLN A 89 14.21 1.33 6.01
CA GLN A 89 14.85 0.04 5.87
C GLN A 89 13.82 -0.94 5.30
N LEU A 90 14.01 -1.32 4.03
CA LEU A 90 13.06 -2.19 3.34
C LEU A 90 13.12 -3.61 3.89
N SER A 91 11.95 -4.24 4.02
CA SER A 91 11.86 -5.68 4.22
C SER A 91 12.33 -6.45 2.99
N PRO A 92 12.61 -7.76 3.09
CA PRO A 92 12.96 -8.59 1.93
C PRO A 92 11.85 -8.71 0.86
N GLU A 93 10.63 -8.26 1.16
CA GLU A 93 9.50 -8.30 0.22
C GLU A 93 9.60 -7.20 -0.85
N HIS A 94 10.38 -6.15 -0.58
CA HIS A 94 10.54 -5.00 -1.46
C HIS A 94 12.00 -4.75 -1.80
N GLN A 95 12.25 -4.44 -3.08
CA GLN A 95 13.62 -4.22 -3.57
C GLN A 95 13.97 -2.73 -3.74
N ALA A 96 12.97 -1.84 -3.79
CA ALA A 96 13.16 -0.41 -3.93
C ALA A 96 12.00 0.39 -3.33
N PHE A 97 12.25 1.67 -3.04
CA PHE A 97 11.21 2.66 -2.76
C PHE A 97 11.44 3.93 -3.57
N LYS A 98 10.37 4.68 -3.82
CA LYS A 98 10.45 5.97 -4.50
C LYS A 98 9.48 6.99 -3.90
N TRP A 99 9.98 8.21 -3.74
CA TRP A 99 9.14 9.39 -3.57
C TRP A 99 8.79 9.90 -4.96
N ILE A 100 7.50 9.98 -5.27
CA ILE A 100 7.01 10.34 -6.60
C ILE A 100 6.19 11.62 -6.56
N THR A 101 6.19 12.34 -7.67
CA THR A 101 5.28 13.45 -7.92
C THR A 101 4.05 13.00 -8.72
N LYS A 102 3.06 13.87 -8.85
CA LYS A 102 1.83 13.62 -9.62
C LYS A 102 2.14 13.31 -11.09
N GLU A 103 3.14 13.99 -11.65
CA GLU A 103 3.53 13.91 -13.06
C GLU A 103 4.20 12.55 -13.38
N GLU A 104 4.78 11.89 -12.39
CA GLU A 104 5.48 10.62 -12.59
C GLU A 104 4.53 9.41 -12.60
N VAL A 105 3.32 9.54 -12.05
CA VAL A 105 2.37 8.44 -11.83
C VAL A 105 2.06 7.69 -13.13
N ASP A 106 1.89 8.38 -14.24
CA ASP A 106 1.52 7.74 -15.50
C ASP A 106 2.65 6.92 -16.14
N SER A 107 3.90 7.19 -15.75
CA SER A 107 5.09 6.50 -16.25
C SER A 107 5.49 5.27 -15.43
N ILE A 108 4.82 5.03 -14.30
CA ILE A 108 5.14 3.95 -13.37
C ILE A 108 4.22 2.76 -13.63
N GLU A 109 4.80 1.57 -13.66
CA GLU A 109 4.07 0.31 -13.75
C GLU A 109 3.64 -0.12 -12.35
N PHE A 110 2.39 0.14 -12.01
CA PHE A 110 1.80 -0.23 -10.73
C PHE A 110 1.21 -1.62 -10.77
N GLU A 111 1.20 -2.27 -9.61
CA GLU A 111 0.44 -3.47 -9.40
C GLU A 111 -1.07 -3.16 -9.37
N ASN A 112 -1.82 -3.82 -10.24
CA ASN A 112 -3.29 -3.81 -10.25
C ASN A 112 -3.91 -2.40 -10.07
N THR A 113 -4.82 -2.21 -9.11
CA THR A 113 -5.57 -0.96 -8.84
C THR A 113 -4.76 0.17 -8.18
N TYR A 114 -3.45 0.00 -7.92
CA TYR A 114 -2.69 1.00 -7.18
C TYR A 114 -2.48 2.30 -7.97
N LYS A 115 -2.42 2.25 -9.30
CA LYS A 115 -2.28 3.45 -10.12
C LYS A 115 -3.43 4.42 -9.89
N GLU A 116 -4.67 3.93 -9.94
CA GLU A 116 -5.88 4.72 -9.74
C GLU A 116 -5.93 5.30 -8.33
N ALA A 117 -5.56 4.53 -7.31
CA ALA A 117 -5.49 5.02 -5.93
C ALA A 117 -4.46 6.15 -5.77
N VAL A 118 -3.28 6.02 -6.38
CA VAL A 118 -2.24 7.07 -6.35
C VAL A 118 -2.67 8.31 -7.13
N GLN A 119 -3.28 8.16 -8.30
CA GLN A 119 -3.86 9.27 -9.05
C GLN A 119 -4.92 10.00 -8.20
N TYR A 120 -5.77 9.24 -7.50
CA TYR A 120 -6.80 9.78 -6.60
C TYR A 120 -6.18 10.58 -5.45
N TYR A 121 -5.09 10.09 -4.83
CA TYR A 121 -4.34 10.83 -3.81
C TYR A 121 -3.88 12.21 -4.31
N PHE A 122 -3.36 12.30 -5.55
CA PHE A 122 -2.84 13.54 -6.14
C PHE A 122 -3.90 14.48 -6.74
N GLN A 123 -5.15 14.04 -6.87
CA GLN A 123 -6.23 14.95 -7.29
C GLN A 123 -6.49 16.02 -6.22
N GLY A 124 -6.19 15.71 -4.95
CA GLY A 124 -6.49 16.58 -3.82
C GLY A 124 -8.00 16.62 -3.58
N TYR A 125 -8.43 16.48 -2.34
CA TYR A 125 -9.84 16.57 -2.02
C TYR A 125 -10.31 18.03 -2.09
N PRO A 126 -11.29 18.37 -2.96
CA PRO A 126 -12.12 19.54 -2.71
C PRO A 126 -13.02 19.15 -1.54
N TYR A 127 -12.67 19.60 -0.33
CA TYR A 127 -13.66 19.60 0.76
C TYR A 127 -14.84 20.50 0.36
#